data_AF-A0A1A8KJ76-F1
#
_entry.id   AF-A0A1A8KJ76-F1
#
_cell.length_a   1.000
_cell.length_b   1.000
_cell.length_c   1.000
_cell.angle_alpha   90.00
_cell.angle_beta   90.00
_cell.angle_gamma   90.00
#
_symmetry.space_group_name_H-M   'P 1'
#
loop_
_entity.id
_entity.type
_entity.pdbx_description
1 polymer ?
#
loop_
_entity_poly.entity_id
_entity_poly.type
_entity_poly.pdbx_seq_one_letter_code
_entity_poly.pdbx_strand_id
1 'polypeptide(L)'
;DREFGVSLLEANITDDMDKGSSTLQAHLDNIPPTVGPLLRVLVSVFTPIYWTTVLQSDATRNGYSFTQGQFRQESQLEFETG
;
A
#
# COMPACT_ATOMS: atom_id res chain seq x y z
N ASP A 1 0.45 23.59 14.39
CA ASP A 1 0.27 22.84 13.14
C ASP A 1 1.48 21.98 12.83
N ARG A 2 1.27 20.72 12.44
CA ARG A 2 2.34 19.89 11.84
C ARG A 2 2.19 20.00 10.33
N GLU A 3 3.27 20.34 9.64
CA GLU A 3 3.32 20.28 8.18
C GLU A 3 3.10 18.84 7.70
N PHE A 4 2.23 18.67 6.71
CA PHE A 4 2.07 17.40 5.99
C PHE A 4 3.28 17.23 5.08
N GLY A 5 4.40 16.71 5.61
CA GLY A 5 5.66 16.64 4.85
C GLY A 5 6.50 15.38 5.11
N VAL A 6 6.34 14.71 6.26
CA VAL A 6 7.13 13.52 6.61
C VAL A 6 6.26 12.50 7.32
N SER A 7 5.35 11.85 6.59
CA SER A 7 4.61 10.69 7.13
C SER A 7 5.41 9.41 6.90
N LEU A 8 5.40 8.51 7.88
CA LEU A 8 6.13 7.23 7.81
C LEU A 8 5.15 6.10 7.55
N LEU A 9 5.44 5.28 6.54
CA LEU A 9 4.69 4.08 6.22
C LEU A 9 5.54 2.84 6.47
N GLU A 10 5.12 2.03 7.42
CA GLU A 10 5.68 0.72 7.70
C GLU A 10 4.69 -0.36 7.27
N ALA A 11 5.17 -1.41 6.61
CA ALA A 11 4.33 -2.50 6.13
C ALA A 11 5.01 -3.85 6.36
N ASN A 12 4.29 -4.77 7.01
CA ASN A 12 4.69 -6.15 7.23
C ASN A 12 3.80 -7.08 6.42
N ILE A 13 4.43 -8.08 5.81
CA ILE A 13 3.76 -9.07 4.97
C ILE A 13 4.09 -10.44 5.51
N THR A 14 3.04 -11.22 5.75
CA THR A 14 3.15 -12.60 6.23
C THR A 14 2.43 -13.50 5.24
N ASP A 15 3.20 -14.39 4.61
CA ASP A 15 2.67 -15.39 3.71
C ASP A 15 2.20 -16.62 4.50
N ASP A 16 1.02 -17.11 4.15
CA ASP A 16 0.45 -18.36 4.62
C ASP A 16 0.26 -19.28 3.40
N MET A 17 1.31 -20.07 3.13
CA MET A 17 1.36 -20.98 1.98
C MET A 17 0.30 -22.08 2.07
N ASP A 18 -0.03 -22.53 3.29
CA ASP A 18 -1.00 -23.59 3.52
C ASP A 18 -2.41 -23.13 3.15
N LYS A 19 -2.73 -21.86 3.41
CA LYS A 19 -4.00 -21.23 3.03
C LYS A 19 -3.98 -20.55 1.67
N GLY A 20 -2.83 -20.50 1.00
CA GLY A 20 -2.66 -19.78 -0.26
C GLY A 20 -3.02 -18.30 -0.14
N SER A 21 -2.64 -17.65 0.97
CA SER A 21 -2.95 -16.24 1.23
C SER A 21 -1.76 -15.48 1.79
N SER A 22 -1.76 -14.15 1.64
CA SER A 22 -0.83 -13.25 2.32
C SER A 22 -1.60 -12.23 3.14
N THR A 23 -1.10 -11.93 4.33
CA THR A 23 -1.61 -10.86 5.17
C THR A 23 -0.68 -9.66 5.09
N LEU A 24 -1.22 -8.51 4.68
CA LEU A 24 -0.54 -7.22 4.71
C LEU A 24 -1.02 -6.42 5.93
N GLN A 25 -0.10 -6.03 6.79
CA GLN A 25 -0.35 -5.11 7.89
C GLN A 25 0.46 -3.84 7.65
N ALA A 26 -0.22 -2.70 7.54
CA ALA A 26 0.42 -1.41 7.33
C ALA A 26 0.15 -0.47 8.50
N HIS A 27 1.17 0.27 8.91
CA HIS A 27 1.09 1.33 9.89
C HIS A 27 1.55 2.64 9.27
N LEU A 28 0.74 3.69 9.44
CA LEU A 28 1.00 5.00 8.87
C LEU A 28 1.03 6.03 10.00
N ASP A 29 2.21 6.59 10.20
CA ASP A 29 2.54 7.49 11.29
C ASP A 29 2.72 8.93 10.84
N ASN A 30 2.67 9.82 11.84
CA ASN A 30 2.84 11.26 11.66
C ASN A 30 1.84 11.87 10.67
N ILE A 31 0.58 11.42 10.76
CA ILE A 31 -0.55 11.95 9.99
C ILE A 31 -1.17 13.14 10.73
N PRO A 32 -1.27 14.32 10.10
CA PRO A 32 -2.03 15.44 10.64
C PRO A 32 -3.49 15.06 10.91
N PRO A 33 -4.08 15.47 12.05
CA PRO A 33 -5.44 15.08 12.43
C PRO A 33 -6.52 15.39 11.39
N THR A 34 -6.33 16.44 10.60
CA THR A 34 -7.23 16.87 9.52
C THR A 34 -7.24 15.91 8.32
N VAL A 35 -6.15 15.16 8.10
CA VAL A 35 -5.98 14.25 6.95
C VAL A 35 -6.30 12.80 7.31
N GLY A 36 -6.22 12.41 8.59
CA GLY A 36 -6.53 11.06 9.06
C GLY A 36 -7.85 10.48 8.57
N PRO A 37 -8.99 11.21 8.64
CA PRO A 37 -10.26 10.74 8.10
C PRO A 37 -10.25 10.52 6.58
N LEU A 38 -9.55 11.37 5.82
CA LEU A 38 -9.44 11.26 4.35
C LEU A 38 -8.61 10.05 3.93
N LEU A 39 -7.60 9.67 4.71
CA LEU A 39 -6.79 8.48 4.42
C LEU A 39 -7.60 7.18 4.42
N ARG A 40 -8.75 7.14 5.11
CA ARG A 40 -9.64 5.96 5.11
C ARG A 40 -10.21 5.64 3.73
N VAL A 41 -10.37 6.64 2.87
CA VAL A 41 -10.82 6.46 1.47
C VAL A 41 -9.66 6.36 0.48
N LEU A 42 -8.43 6.63 0.92
CA LEU A 42 -7.21 6.55 0.12
C LEU A 42 -6.53 5.17 0.22
N VAL A 43 -7.29 4.09 0.34
CA VAL A 43 -6.76 2.70 0.30
C VAL A 43 -5.91 2.47 -0.95
N SER A 44 -6.23 3.14 -2.06
CA SER A 44 -5.47 3.11 -3.31
C SER A 44 -4.01 3.58 -3.17
N VAL A 45 -3.67 4.35 -2.14
CA VAL A 45 -2.27 4.74 -1.88
C VAL A 45 -1.41 3.53 -1.49
N PHE A 46 -2.02 2.46 -0.97
CA PHE A 46 -1.34 1.21 -0.63
C PHE A 46 -1.29 0.19 -1.78
N THR A 47 -1.92 0.48 -2.93
CA THR A 47 -1.95 -0.44 -4.08
C THR A 47 -0.55 -0.87 -4.52
N PRO A 48 0.47 0.02 -4.58
CA PRO A 48 1.83 -0.37 -4.92
C PRO A 48 2.36 -1.41 -3.96
N ILE A 49 2.18 -1.21 -2.64
CA ILE A 49 2.67 -2.15 -1.63
C ILE A 49 2.00 -3.51 -1.83
N TYR A 50 0.68 -3.54 -1.93
CA TYR A 50 -0.07 -4.78 -2.15
C TYR A 50 0.42 -5.53 -3.39
N TRP A 51 0.51 -4.86 -4.54
CA TRP A 51 0.98 -5.49 -5.78
C TRP A 51 2.44 -5.97 -5.69
N THR A 52 3.30 -5.22 -5.00
CA THR A 52 4.71 -5.58 -4.85
C THR A 52 4.88 -6.87 -4.04
N THR A 53 3.97 -7.13 -3.10
CA THR A 53 4.11 -8.18 -2.08
C THR A 53 3.03 -9.26 -2.13
N VAL A 54 2.11 -9.22 -3.10
CA VAL A 54 1.04 -10.22 -3.22
C VAL A 54 1.63 -11.63 -3.32
N LEU A 55 0.91 -12.62 -2.76
CA LEU A 55 1.33 -14.01 -2.83
C LEU A 55 1.55 -14.44 -4.28
N GLN A 56 2.70 -15.05 -4.53
CA GLN A 56 3.01 -15.61 -5.84
C GLN A 56 2.39 -17.00 -5.97
N SER A 57 1.94 -17.31 -7.18
CA SER A 57 1.53 -18.65 -7.58
C SER A 57 2.13 -18.96 -8.94
N ASP A 58 2.03 -20.21 -9.40
CA ASP A 58 2.62 -20.64 -10.68
C ASP A 58 2.18 -19.78 -11.88
N ALA A 59 0.97 -19.20 -11.82
CA ALA A 59 0.42 -18.33 -12.86
C ALA A 59 0.63 -16.82 -12.61
N THR A 60 1.09 -16.41 -11.42
CA THR A 60 1.13 -15.00 -11.02
C THR A 60 2.43 -14.63 -10.32
N ARG A 61 3.16 -13.66 -10.89
CA ARG A 61 4.34 -13.04 -10.26
C ARG A 61 3.96 -11.70 -9.65
N ASN A 62 4.48 -11.42 -8.46
CA ASN A 62 4.27 -10.15 -7.80
C ASN A 62 5.23 -9.07 -8.31
N GLY A 63 4.97 -7.83 -7.92
CA GLY A 63 5.75 -6.68 -8.37
C GLY A 63 7.20 -6.72 -7.94
N TYR A 64 7.52 -7.26 -6.76
CA TYR A 64 8.91 -7.42 -6.33
C TYR A 64 9.67 -8.36 -7.26
N SER A 65 9.12 -9.54 -7.56
CA SER A 65 9.70 -10.50 -8.49
C SER A 65 9.90 -9.93 -9.90
N PHE A 66 9.07 -8.97 -10.31
CA PHE A 66 9.13 -8.34 -11.63
C PHE A 66 10.10 -7.15 -11.70
N THR A 67 10.20 -6.36 -10.63
CA THR A 67 10.91 -5.07 -10.62
C THR A 67 12.14 -5.05 -9.71
N GLN A 68 12.36 -6.09 -8.91
CA GLN A 68 13.34 -6.13 -7.82
C GLN A 68 13.13 -4.98 -6.81
N GLY A 69 11.89 -4.53 -6.65
CA GLY A 69 11.53 -3.39 -5.80
C GLY A 69 11.93 -2.03 -6.38
N GLN A 70 12.45 -1.97 -7.60
CA GLN A 70 12.85 -0.73 -8.27
C GLN A 70 11.80 -0.34 -9.29
N PHE A 71 10.86 0.51 -8.88
CA PHE A 71 9.83 1.02 -9.77
C PHE A 71 9.35 2.40 -9.33
N ARG A 72 8.67 3.08 -10.25
CA ARG A 72 7.92 4.31 -9.99
C ARG A 72 6.46 4.04 -10.32
N GLN A 73 5.59 4.32 -9.37
CA GLN A 73 4.14 4.23 -9.57
C GLN A 73 3.54 5.63 -9.44
N GLU A 74 2.70 5.99 -10.41
CA GLU A 74 1.93 7.22 -10.42
C GLU A 74 0.46 6.87 -10.49
N SER A 75 -0.35 7.43 -9.59
CA SER A 75 -1.80 7.23 -9.55
C SER A 75 -2.49 8.58 -9.50
N GLN A 76 -3.61 8.65 -10.20
CA GLN A 76 -4.57 9.73 -10.11
C GLN A 76 -5.84 9.16 -9.50
N LEU A 77 -6.39 9.89 -8.54
CA LEU A 77 -7.64 9.53 -7.91
C LEU A 77 -8.58 10.72 -7.98
N GLU A 78 -9.78 10.46 -8.48
CA GLU A 78 -10.84 11.44 -8.63
C GLU A 78 -12.02 11.02 -7.75
N PHE A 79 -12.58 11.99 -7.03
CA PHE A 79 -13.79 11.80 -6.25
C PHE A 79 -14.91 12.55 -6.95
N GLU A 80 -16.04 11.87 -7.21
CA GLU A 80 -17.24 12.55 -7.66
C GLU A 80 -17.71 13.54 -6.58
N THR A 81 -17.98 14.79 -6.96
CA THR A 81 -18.39 15.84 -6.03
C THR A 81 -19.90 15.93 -5.84
N GLY A 82 -20.68 15.22 -6.68
CA GLY A 82 -22.11 15.47 -6.86
C GLY A 82 -22.41 16.80 -7.54
#